data_AF-A0A1J3DNI2-F1
#
_entry.id   AF-A0A1J3DNI2-F1
#
_cell.length_a   1.000
_cell.length_b   1.000
_cell.length_c   1.000
_cell.angle_alpha   90.00
_cell.angle_beta   90.00
_cell.angle_gamma   90.00
#
_symmetry.space_group_name_H-M   'P 1'
#
loop_
_entity.id
_entity.type
_entity.pdbx_description
1 polymer ?
#
loop_
_entity_poly.entity_id
_entity_poly.type
_entity_poly.pdbx_seq_one_letter_code
_entity_poly.pdbx_strand_id
1 'polypeptide(L)'
;KAALELGVIDTIAAAGNGVWLSPSEIAVSLPTKPTNPEAPVLLDRMLRLLVSHSILKCRVSETRENGPTRNTDRVYAAEPVCKYFLKDSDGSGSLASL
;
A
#
# COMPACT_ATOMS: atom_id res chain seq x y z
N LYS A 1 10.80 -1.11 7.28
CA LYS A 1 10.60 -2.17 8.29
C LYS A 1 9.13 -2.42 8.60
N ALA A 2 8.40 -1.51 9.26
CA ALA A 2 6.99 -1.70 9.59
C ALA A 2 6.10 -2.09 8.39
N ALA A 3 6.25 -1.44 7.23
CA ALA A 3 5.52 -1.80 6.01
C ALA A 3 5.75 -3.24 5.51
N LEU A 4 6.92 -3.83 5.80
CA LEU A 4 7.24 -5.23 5.52
C LEU A 4 6.57 -6.15 6.54
N GLU A 5 6.69 -5.82 7.82
CA GLU A 5 6.13 -6.61 8.93
C GLU A 5 4.60 -6.67 8.87
N LEU A 6 3.95 -5.57 8.48
CA LEU A 6 2.51 -5.48 8.27
C LEU A 6 2.04 -6.12 6.96
N GLY A 7 2.95 -6.55 6.08
CA GLY A 7 2.60 -7.14 4.78
C GLY A 7 2.04 -6.13 3.76
N VAL A 8 2.33 -4.85 3.90
CA VAL A 8 1.75 -3.78 3.07
C VAL A 8 2.30 -3.84 1.65
N ILE A 9 3.62 -4.03 1.52
CA ILE A 9 4.26 -4.11 0.20
C ILE A 9 3.78 -5.37 -0.54
N ASP A 10 3.68 -6.50 0.17
CA ASP A 10 3.14 -7.75 -0.37
C ASP A 10 1.69 -7.57 -0.86
N THR A 11 0.85 -6.93 -0.05
CA THR A 11 -0.57 -6.67 -0.37
C THR A 11 -0.73 -5.86 -1.66
N ILE A 12 0.04 -4.78 -1.81
CA ILE A 12 -0.05 -3.91 -3.00
C ILE A 12 0.54 -4.61 -4.23
N ALA A 13 1.65 -5.34 -4.08
CA ALA A 13 2.25 -6.07 -5.19
C ALA A 13 1.36 -7.22 -5.68
N ALA A 14 0.70 -7.93 -4.76
CA ALA A 14 -0.22 -9.03 -5.06
C ALA A 14 -1.47 -8.56 -5.82
N ALA A 15 -1.85 -7.29 -5.71
CA ALA A 15 -2.95 -6.71 -6.48
C ALA A 15 -2.67 -6.70 -8.00
N GLY A 16 -1.40 -6.80 -8.40
CA GLY A 16 -0.97 -6.90 -9.78
C GLY A 16 -0.52 -5.57 -10.39
N ASN A 17 0.19 -5.65 -11.51
CA ASN A 17 0.78 -4.49 -12.17
C ASN A 17 -0.31 -3.55 -12.72
N GLY A 18 -0.22 -2.27 -12.43
CA GLY A 18 -1.17 -1.26 -12.88
C GLY A 18 -2.48 -1.19 -12.09
N VAL A 19 -2.64 -2.02 -11.05
CA VAL A 19 -3.76 -1.93 -10.11
C VAL A 19 -3.45 -0.85 -9.06
N TRP A 20 -4.45 -0.02 -8.79
CA TRP A 20 -4.36 1.10 -7.86
C TRP A 20 -5.30 0.85 -6.69
N LEU A 21 -4.80 0.97 -5.47
CA LEU A 21 -5.56 0.73 -4.25
C LEU A 21 -5.56 1.99 -3.38
N SER A 22 -6.71 2.32 -2.82
CA SER A 22 -6.84 3.31 -1.74
C SER A 22 -6.28 2.76 -0.43
N PRO A 23 -5.92 3.62 0.55
CA PRO A 23 -5.52 3.18 1.89
C PRO A 23 -6.54 2.27 2.57
N SER A 24 -7.83 2.51 2.34
CA SER A 24 -8.92 1.68 2.88
C SER A 24 -8.93 0.28 2.27
N GLU A 25 -8.78 0.17 0.94
CA GLU A 25 -8.68 -1.13 0.25
C GLU A 25 -7.44 -1.91 0.68
N ILE A 26 -6.31 -1.23 0.87
CA ILE A 26 -5.10 -1.87 1.38
C ILE A 26 -5.34 -2.36 2.80
N ALA A 27 -5.93 -1.55 3.69
CA ALA A 27 -6.18 -1.91 5.08
C ALA A 27 -7.04 -3.18 5.23
N VAL A 28 -8.08 -3.35 4.41
CA VAL A 28 -8.94 -4.55 4.45
C VAL A 28 -8.27 -5.79 3.82
N SER A 29 -7.27 -5.57 2.97
CA SER A 29 -6.51 -6.62 2.27
C SER A 29 -5.26 -7.08 3.04
N LEU A 30 -4.91 -6.42 4.15
CA LEU A 30 -3.80 -6.84 4.99
C LEU A 30 -4.07 -8.22 5.61
N PRO A 31 -3.02 -9.06 5.81
CA PRO A 31 -3.16 -10.37 6.44
C PRO A 31 -3.81 -10.32 7.83
N THR A 32 -3.44 -9.31 8.61
CA THR A 32 -4.05 -9.00 9.91
C THR A 32 -4.93 -7.79 9.77
N LYS A 33 -6.25 -7.99 9.85
CA LYS A 33 -7.22 -6.91 9.70
C LYS A 33 -7.10 -5.91 10.86
N PRO A 34 -6.83 -4.63 10.59
CA PRO A 34 -6.75 -3.64 11.65
C PRO A 34 -8.12 -3.41 12.28
N THR A 35 -8.17 -3.36 13.60
CA THR A 35 -9.37 -3.03 14.38
C THR A 35 -9.52 -1.53 14.63
N ASN A 36 -8.43 -0.76 14.44
CA ASN A 36 -8.43 0.69 14.59
C ASN A 36 -9.15 1.36 13.41
N PRO A 37 -10.23 2.13 13.63
CA PRO A 37 -10.93 2.84 12.56
C PRO A 37 -10.05 3.87 11.84
N GLU A 38 -9.01 4.38 12.49
CA GLU A 38 -8.05 5.32 11.88
C GLU A 38 -6.96 4.62 11.05
N ALA A 39 -6.97 3.29 10.97
CA ALA A 39 -5.94 2.54 10.26
C ALA A 39 -5.71 2.99 8.82
N PRO A 40 -6.74 3.27 7.97
CA PRO A 40 -6.52 3.79 6.62
C PRO A 40 -5.75 5.11 6.60
N VAL A 41 -6.00 6.01 7.55
CA VAL A 41 -5.31 7.31 7.64
C VAL A 41 -3.85 7.14 8.06
N LEU A 42 -3.58 6.25 9.01
CA LEU A 42 -2.21 5.94 9.42
C LEU A 42 -1.44 5.24 8.29
N LEU A 43 -2.13 4.37 7.55
CA LEU A 43 -1.58 3.70 6.38
C LEU A 43 -1.24 4.71 5.29
N ASP A 44 -2.12 5.67 4.98
CA ASP A 44 -1.86 6.72 4.00
C ASP A 44 -0.55 7.48 4.32
N ARG A 45 -0.31 7.84 5.58
CA ARG A 45 0.94 8.50 5.99
C ARG A 45 2.17 7.64 5.71
N MET A 46 2.11 6.35 6.00
CA MET A 46 3.19 5.42 5.71
C MET A 46 3.39 5.23 4.20
N LEU A 47 2.31 5.09 3.43
CA LEU A 47 2.35 4.93 1.97
C LEU A 47 2.98 6.16 1.30
N ARG A 48 2.64 7.37 1.75
CA ARG A 48 3.26 8.61 1.27
C ARG A 48 4.77 8.65 1.49
N LEU A 49 5.25 8.15 2.64
CA LEU A 49 6.68 8.01 2.90
C LEU A 49 7.33 7.01 1.93
N LEU A 50 6.70 5.86 1.69
CA LEU A 50 7.21 4.89 0.71
C LEU A 50 7.27 5.46 -0.71
N VAL A 51 6.30 6.30 -1.08
CA VAL A 51 6.28 7.02 -2.36
C VAL A 51 7.44 8.00 -2.48
N SER A 52 7.77 8.76 -1.42
CA SER A 52 8.94 9.67 -1.47
C SER A 52 10.27 8.94 -1.64
N HIS A 53 10.30 7.63 -1.36
CA HIS A 53 11.45 6.75 -1.60
C HIS A 53 11.32 5.93 -2.90
N SER A 54 10.37 6.26 -3.78
CA SER A 54 10.11 5.55 -5.05
C SER A 54 9.84 4.05 -4.90
N ILE A 55 9.40 3.61 -3.72
CA ILE A 55 9.00 2.22 -3.47
C ILE A 55 7.61 1.97 -4.04
N LEU A 56 6.73 2.96 -3.93
CA LEU A 56 5.39 2.96 -4.48
C LEU A 56 5.20 4.19 -5.36
N LYS A 57 4.14 4.19 -6.16
CA LYS A 57 3.63 5.39 -6.83
C LYS A 57 2.26 5.77 -6.29
N CYS A 58 1.97 7.06 -6.31
CA CYS A 58 0.71 7.64 -5.86
C CYS A 58 0.12 8.49 -6.97
N ARG A 59 -1.21 8.46 -7.10
CA ARG A 59 -1.97 9.46 -7.84
C ARG A 59 -3.22 9.85 -7.07
N VAL A 60 -3.79 10.97 -7.44
CA VAL A 60 -5.08 11.41 -6.92
C VAL A 60 -6.16 10.87 -7.84
N SER A 61 -7.11 10.14 -7.28
CA SER A 61 -8.30 9.63 -7.96
C SER A 61 -9.47 10.54 -7.62
N GLU A 62 -10.20 11.00 -8.63
CA GLU A 62 -11.47 11.69 -8.42
C GLU A 62 -12.57 10.64 -8.32
N THR A 63 -13.09 10.45 -7.11
CA THR A 63 -14.28 9.62 -6.92
C THR A 63 -15.50 10.51 -7.16
N ARG A 64 -16.24 10.26 -8.24
CA ARG A 64 -17.55 10.91 -8.44
C ARG A 64 -18.55 10.28 -7.47
N GLU A 65 -18.71 10.86 -6.29
CA GLU A 65 -19.96 10.70 -5.56
C GLU A 65 -21.04 11.58 -6.21
N ASN A 66 -22.28 11.10 -6.22
CA ASN A 66 -23.45 11.81 -6.77
C ASN A 66 -23.88 13.02 -5.91
N GLY A 67 -22.93 13.85 -5.48
CA GLY A 67 -23.12 15.01 -4.62
C GLY A 67 -22.13 16.14 -4.94
N PRO A 68 -22.34 17.34 -4.37
CA PRO A 68 -21.53 18.53 -4.66
C PRO A 68 -20.07 18.44 -4.15
N THR A 69 -19.76 17.47 -3.30
CA THR A 69 -18.43 17.23 -2.74
C THR A 69 -17.64 16.25 -3.61
N ARG A 70 -16.68 16.76 -4.39
CA ARG A 70 -15.63 15.93 -4.98
C ARG A 70 -14.75 15.38 -3.87
N ASN A 71 -14.86 14.09 -3.60
CA ASN A 71 -13.91 13.39 -2.74
C ASN A 71 -12.70 12.99 -3.59
N THR A 72 -11.53 13.57 -3.27
CA THR A 72 -10.27 13.24 -3.90
C THR A 72 -9.51 12.25 -3.03
N ASP A 73 -9.46 11.00 -3.46
CA ASP A 73 -8.78 9.94 -2.74
C ASP A 73 -7.41 9.68 -3.34
N ARG A 74 -6.40 9.50 -2.49
CA ARG A 74 -5.09 9.02 -2.95
C ARG A 74 -5.16 7.53 -3.17
N VAL A 75 -4.63 7.09 -4.31
CA VAL A 75 -4.49 5.67 -4.62
C VAL A 75 -3.03 5.37 -4.92
N TYR A 76 -2.62 4.15 -4.56
CA TYR A 76 -1.24 3.70 -4.56
C TYR A 76 -1.11 2.45 -5.42
N ALA A 77 0.03 2.31 -6.08
CA ALA A 77 0.37 1.11 -6.84
C ALA A 77 1.84 0.74 -6.60
N ALA A 78 2.15 -0.53 -6.80
CA ALA A 78 3.52 -1.04 -6.70
C ALA A 78 4.39 -0.43 -7.81
N GLU A 79 5.63 -0.13 -7.47
CA GLU A 79 6.71 0.10 -8.44
C GLU A 79 7.53 -1.18 -8.63
N PRO A 80 8.30 -1.33 -9.72
CA PRO A 80 9.11 -2.53 -9.96
C PRO A 80 10.07 -2.90 -8.83
N VAL A 81 10.47 -1.93 -7.99
CA VAL A 81 11.36 -2.17 -6.85
C VAL A 81 10.68 -3.01 -5.75
N CYS A 82 9.35 -3.03 -5.67
CA CYS A 82 8.60 -3.84 -4.71
C CYS A 82 9.01 -5.32 -4.74
N LYS A 83 9.39 -5.85 -5.91
CA LYS A 83 9.78 -7.26 -6.07
C LYS A 83 10.93 -7.71 -5.16
N TYR A 84 11.83 -6.80 -4.79
CA TYR A 84 12.97 -7.10 -3.92
C TYR A 84 12.62 -7.10 -2.42
N PHE A 85 11.40 -6.64 -2.09
CA PHE A 85 10.88 -6.60 -0.74
C PHE A 85 9.89 -7.73 -0.46
N LEU A 86 9.49 -8.47 -1.50
CA LEU A 86 8.56 -9.58 -1.36
C LEU A 86 9.26 -10.73 -0.66
N LYS A 87 8.52 -11.41 0.21
CA LYS A 87 8.95 -12.71 0.71
C LYS A 87 8.85 -13.70 -0.43
N ASP A 88 9.98 -14.23 -0.88
CA ASP A 88 9.98 -15.38 -1.77
C ASP A 88 9.20 -16.53 -1.12
N SER A 89 8.51 -17.32 -1.93
CA SER A 89 7.69 -18.47 -1.49
C SER A 89 8.47 -19.55 -0.73
N ASP A 90 9.81 -19.46 -0.71
CA ASP A 90 10.76 -20.31 0.00
C ASP A 90 11.29 -19.66 1.30
N GLY A 91 10.82 -18.47 1.67
CA GLY A 91 11.27 -17.72 2.85
C GLY A 91 12.57 -16.93 2.66
N SER A 92 13.09 -16.84 1.42
CA SER A 92 14.38 -16.17 1.11
C SER A 92 14.26 -14.69 0.68
N GLY A 93 13.13 -14.02 0.97
CA GLY A 93 13.01 -12.56 0.78
C GLY A 93 13.94 -11.80 1.74
N SER A 94 15.19 -11.66 1.32
CA SER A 94 16.31 -11.21 2.15
C SER A 94 16.50 -9.69 2.04
N LEU A 95 16.02 -8.98 3.05
CA LEU A 95 16.88 -8.02 3.71
C LEU A 95 17.43 -8.72 4.95
N ALA A 96 18.47 -9.53 4.78
CA ALA A 96 19.28 -9.95 5.92
C ALA A 96 19.62 -8.68 6.72
N SER A 97 19.34 -8.70 8.02
CA SER A 97 19.76 -7.60 8.90
C SER A 97 21.25 -7.38 8.69
N LEU A 98 21.64 -6.15 8.36
CA LEU A 98 22.99 -5.69 8.65
C LEU A 98 23.25 -5.79 10.16
#